data_AF-A0A2V8REH4-F1
#
_entry.id   AF-A0A2V8REH4-F1
#
_cell.length_a   1.000
_cell.length_b   1.000
_cell.length_c   1.000
_cell.angle_alpha   90.00
_cell.angle_beta   90.00
_cell.angle_gamma   90.00
#
_symmetry.space_group_name_H-M   'P 1'
#
loop_
_entity.id
_entity.type
_entity.pdbx_description
1 polymer ?
#
loop_
_entity_poly.entity_id
_entity_poly.type
_entity_poly.pdbx_seq_one_letter_code
_entity_poly.pdbx_strand_id
1 'polypeptide(L)'
;MKETVEWICFVIGGILILSAVLTHIFKINLGGASVEGQSNLGQKIVAFVAGWIFVLIGGVFHGLGMYIAYDSRSIQPSAQTNAQPFQATGNDAPGRVSSPDAPARSRESVEISGDWRSSDSFTYRITQTRNAIKVDCMNVYGQVVGDGTGSIDGRTVKLTVTFYLNGARAQGSCRLQVSPEADGMSGNCQVGMASTMESWEKIE
;
A
#
# COMPACT_ATOMS: atom_id res chain seq x y z
N MET A 1 17.57 8.57 2.31
CA MET A 1 18.39 8.00 1.21
C MET A 1 19.82 7.67 1.62
N LYS A 2 20.58 8.56 2.28
CA LYS A 2 21.98 8.27 2.67
C LYS A 2 22.13 7.07 3.63
N GLU A 3 21.28 7.00 4.66
CA GLU A 3 21.31 5.90 5.65
C GLU A 3 20.97 4.53 5.05
N THR A 4 20.08 4.48 4.04
CA THR A 4 19.70 3.24 3.36
C THR A 4 20.86 2.64 2.54
N VAL A 5 21.65 3.50 1.90
CA VAL A 5 22.82 3.08 1.11
C VAL A 5 23.92 2.54 2.02
N GLU A 6 24.14 3.17 3.17
CA GLU A 6 25.14 2.71 4.15
C GLU A 6 24.79 1.32 4.71
N TRP A 7 23.51 1.06 4.98
CA TRP A 7 23.04 -0.26 5.43
C TRP A 7 23.23 -1.36 4.38
N ILE A 8 22.91 -1.07 3.12
CA ILE A 8 23.09 -2.02 2.01
C ILE A 8 24.57 -2.37 1.83
N CYS A 9 25.45 -1.38 1.87
CA CYS A 9 26.90 -1.60 1.78
C CYS A 9 27.42 -2.44 2.95
N PHE A 10 26.92 -2.23 4.17
CA PHE A 10 27.31 -3.02 5.33
C PHE A 10 26.89 -4.49 5.23
N VAL A 11 25.67 -4.76 4.75
CA VAL A 11 25.16 -6.13 4.56
C VAL A 11 25.93 -6.87 3.47
N ILE A 12 26.15 -6.23 2.31
CA ILE A 12 26.91 -6.83 1.21
C ILE A 12 28.37 -7.07 1.63
N GLY A 13 29.00 -6.10 2.30
CA GLY A 13 30.35 -6.24 2.83
C GLY A 13 30.48 -7.40 3.83
N GLY A 14 29.52 -7.54 4.74
CA GLY A 14 29.46 -8.63 5.71
C GLY A 14 29.35 -10.01 5.06
N ILE A 15 28.49 -10.16 4.04
CA ILE A 15 28.32 -11.41 3.29
C ILE A 15 29.61 -11.80 2.56
N LEU A 16 30.27 -10.83 1.91
CA LEU A 16 31.52 -11.08 1.18
C LEU A 16 32.64 -11.53 2.12
N ILE A 17 32.81 -10.86 3.27
CA ILE A 17 33.82 -11.24 4.26
C ILE A 17 33.53 -12.65 4.82
N LEU A 18 32.27 -12.94 5.16
CA LEU A 18 31.88 -14.24 5.68
C LEU A 18 32.16 -15.37 4.66
N SER A 19 31.87 -15.13 3.39
CA SER A 19 32.14 -16.10 2.31
C SER A 19 33.64 -16.37 2.12
N ALA A 20 34.49 -15.34 2.22
CA ALA A 20 35.94 -15.49 2.14
C ALA A 20 36.51 -16.28 3.33
N VAL A 21 36.02 -16.01 4.55
CA VAL A 21 36.43 -16.72 5.77
C VAL A 21 36.02 -18.19 5.70
N LEU A 22 34.78 -18.49 5.31
CA LEU A 22 34.30 -19.87 5.11
C LEU A 22 35.16 -20.61 4.08
N THR A 23 35.46 -19.97 2.95
CA THR A 23 36.30 -20.57 1.89
C THR A 23 37.69 -20.91 2.43
N HIS A 24 38.30 -20.03 3.23
CA HIS A 24 39.59 -20.30 3.86
C HIS A 24 39.54 -21.45 4.86
N ILE A 25 38.51 -21.50 5.73
CA ILE A 25 38.34 -22.58 6.71
C ILE A 25 38.15 -23.93 6.01
N PHE A 26 37.35 -23.98 4.94
CA PHE A 26 37.17 -25.20 4.16
C PHE A 26 38.45 -25.62 3.44
N LYS A 27 39.21 -24.67 2.89
CA LYS A 27 40.47 -24.98 2.19
C LYS A 27 41.54 -25.52 3.15
N ILE A 28 41.60 -25.00 4.38
CA ILE A 28 42.53 -25.47 5.42
C ILE A 28 42.16 -26.87 5.91
N ASN A 29 40.86 -27.15 6.10
CA ASN A 29 40.41 -28.45 6.61
C ASN A 29 40.34 -29.56 5.54
N LEU A 30 40.21 -29.21 4.25
CA LEU A 30 40.15 -30.19 3.14
C LEU A 30 41.51 -30.42 2.47
N GLY A 31 42.49 -29.53 2.65
CA GLY A 31 43.82 -29.64 2.03
C GLY A 31 44.75 -30.71 2.63
N GLY A 32 44.36 -31.36 3.73
CA GLY A 32 45.17 -32.38 4.42
C GLY A 32 44.73 -33.83 4.20
N ALA A 33 43.60 -34.06 3.53
CA ALA A 33 43.03 -35.39 3.36
C ALA A 33 42.79 -35.69 1.87
N SER A 34 43.88 -35.93 1.14
CA SER A 34 43.82 -36.71 -0.09
C SER A 34 43.45 -38.15 0.29
N VAL A 35 42.16 -38.43 0.38
CA VAL A 35 41.65 -39.79 0.60
C VAL A 35 40.76 -40.12 -0.58
N GLU A 36 41.28 -40.96 -1.46
CA GLU A 36 40.54 -41.73 -2.46
C GLU A 36 39.47 -42.56 -1.73
N GLY A 37 38.29 -41.96 -1.56
CA GLY A 37 37.23 -42.49 -0.69
C GLY A 37 36.20 -41.41 -0.38
N GLN A 38 35.75 -40.74 -1.43
CA GLN A 38 34.91 -39.54 -1.42
C GLN A 38 33.59 -39.80 -0.68
N SER A 39 33.54 -39.44 0.61
CA SER A 39 32.31 -39.55 1.40
C SER A 39 31.28 -38.54 0.88
N ASN A 40 30.12 -39.04 0.45
CA ASN A 40 28.94 -38.26 0.05
C ASN A 40 28.47 -37.24 1.12
N LEU A 41 29.05 -37.24 2.31
CA LEU A 41 28.63 -36.41 3.44
C LEU A 41 29.13 -34.96 3.30
N GLY A 42 30.38 -34.75 2.90
CA GLY A 42 30.94 -33.40 2.76
C GLY A 42 30.23 -32.58 1.69
N GLN A 43 29.94 -33.21 0.55
CA GLN A 43 29.22 -32.58 -0.56
C GLN A 43 27.75 -32.28 -0.22
N LYS A 44 27.11 -33.14 0.59
CA LYS A 44 25.74 -32.91 1.10
C LYS A 44 25.68 -31.77 2.11
N ILE A 45 26.67 -31.63 2.99
CA ILE A 45 26.73 -30.53 3.96
C ILE A 45 26.93 -29.19 3.24
N VAL A 46 27.83 -29.13 2.25
CA VAL A 46 28.05 -27.91 1.46
C VAL A 46 26.78 -27.52 0.69
N ALA A 47 26.10 -28.48 0.06
CA ALA A 47 24.84 -28.21 -0.66
C ALA A 47 23.72 -27.75 0.29
N PHE A 48 23.63 -28.33 1.50
CA PHE A 48 22.66 -27.92 2.50
C PHE A 48 22.90 -26.49 3.00
N VAL A 49 24.16 -26.16 3.34
CA VAL A 49 24.52 -24.80 3.80
C VAL A 49 24.29 -23.76 2.70
N ALA A 50 24.66 -24.07 1.44
CA ALA A 50 24.38 -23.19 0.31
C ALA A 50 22.87 -22.97 0.10
N GLY A 51 22.07 -24.03 0.17
CA GLY A 51 20.61 -23.94 0.07
C GLY A 51 19.98 -23.04 1.13
N TRP A 52 20.42 -23.16 2.40
CA TRP A 52 19.92 -22.32 3.48
C TRP A 52 20.32 -20.85 3.35
N ILE A 53 21.52 -20.56 2.84
CA ILE A 53 21.93 -19.17 2.55
C ILE A 53 21.02 -18.56 1.47
N PHE A 54 20.68 -19.30 0.42
CA PHE A 54 19.73 -18.82 -0.60
C PHE A 54 18.32 -18.58 -0.06
N VAL A 55 17.83 -19.43 0.87
CA VAL A 55 16.52 -19.22 1.52
C VAL A 55 16.53 -17.98 2.40
N LEU A 56 17.60 -17.76 3.18
CA LEU A 56 17.72 -16.59 4.04
C LEU A 56 17.85 -15.29 3.23
N ILE A 57 18.65 -15.30 2.16
CA ILE A 57 18.77 -14.16 1.25
C ILE A 57 17.44 -13.90 0.55
N GLY A 58 16.82 -14.92 -0.04
CA GLY A 58 15.54 -14.80 -0.76
C GLY A 58 14.39 -14.32 0.14
N GLY A 59 14.35 -14.76 1.39
CA GLY A 59 13.37 -14.33 2.39
C GLY A 59 13.53 -12.86 2.78
N VAL A 60 14.77 -12.38 2.94
CA VAL A 60 15.06 -10.97 3.23
C VAL A 60 14.69 -10.07 2.05
N PHE A 61 14.94 -10.50 0.81
CA PHE A 61 14.55 -9.74 -0.39
C PHE A 61 13.02 -9.69 -0.61
N HIS A 62 12.28 -10.76 -0.31
CA HIS A 62 10.81 -10.74 -0.38
C HIS A 62 10.19 -9.88 0.74
N GLY A 63 10.77 -9.88 1.94
CA GLY A 63 10.31 -9.04 3.05
C GLY A 63 10.56 -7.54 2.82
N LEU A 64 11.74 -7.17 2.33
CA LEU A 64 12.09 -5.77 2.05
C LEU A 64 11.40 -5.21 0.80
N GLY A 65 11.10 -6.05 -0.20
CA GLY A 65 10.35 -5.62 -1.39
C GLY A 65 8.95 -5.07 -1.06
N MET A 66 8.30 -5.58 -0.01
CA MET A 66 7.03 -5.03 0.47
C MET A 66 7.20 -3.79 1.34
N TYR A 67 8.35 -3.60 2.01
CA TYR A 67 8.60 -2.42 2.84
C TYR A 67 8.99 -1.18 2.03
N ILE A 68 9.71 -1.33 0.92
CA ILE A 68 10.15 -0.19 0.09
C ILE A 68 8.98 0.43 -0.69
N ALA A 69 7.88 -0.31 -0.91
CA ALA A 69 6.66 0.23 -1.50
C ALA A 69 5.89 1.20 -0.57
N TYR A 70 6.17 1.19 0.75
CA TYR A 70 5.43 2.00 1.72
C TYR A 70 6.02 3.39 2.00
N ASP A 71 7.27 3.68 1.62
CA ASP A 71 7.97 4.89 2.10
C ASP A 71 8.27 5.93 0.99
N SER A 72 7.48 5.95 -0.08
CA SER A 72 7.63 6.91 -1.17
C SER A 72 6.31 7.59 -1.51
N ARG A 73 5.89 8.54 -0.66
CA ARG A 73 5.12 9.75 -1.03
C ARG A 73 4.76 10.57 0.22
N SER A 74 5.73 11.28 0.79
CA SER A 74 5.40 12.51 1.54
C SER A 74 5.12 13.62 0.52
N ILE A 75 3.92 13.64 -0.05
CA ILE A 75 3.48 14.76 -0.89
C ILE A 75 3.16 15.93 0.04
N GLN A 76 3.95 16.97 -0.16
CA GLN A 76 3.85 18.31 0.39
C GLN A 76 2.41 18.84 0.34
N PRO A 77 1.81 19.30 1.47
CA PRO A 77 0.49 19.90 1.45
C PRO A 77 0.51 21.16 0.59
N SER A 78 -0.26 21.16 -0.49
CA SER A 78 -0.52 22.33 -1.32
C SER A 78 -1.17 23.43 -0.48
N ALA A 79 -0.64 24.64 -0.64
CA ALA A 79 -1.00 25.84 0.09
C ALA A 79 -2.53 26.02 0.22
N GLN A 80 -2.99 26.04 1.47
CA GLN A 80 -4.31 26.49 1.85
C GLN A 80 -4.38 28.00 1.57
N THR A 81 -4.99 28.38 0.44
CA THR A 81 -5.34 29.78 0.14
C THR A 81 -6.31 30.27 1.21
N ASN A 82 -5.74 31.01 2.17
CA ASN A 82 -6.44 31.64 3.26
C ASN A 82 -7.24 32.82 2.68
N ALA A 83 -8.53 32.60 2.39
CA ALA A 83 -9.44 33.67 2.03
C ALA A 83 -9.66 34.57 3.26
N GLN A 84 -9.35 35.86 3.12
CA GLN A 84 -9.51 36.87 4.16
C GLN A 84 -10.97 36.94 4.67
N PRO A 85 -11.19 37.10 5.97
CA PRO A 85 -12.48 37.58 6.48
C PRO A 85 -12.59 39.08 6.24
N PHE A 86 -13.54 39.48 5.39
CA PHE A 86 -13.96 40.87 5.25
C PHE A 86 -14.76 41.25 6.51
N GLN A 87 -14.16 42.01 7.43
CA GLN A 87 -14.89 42.65 8.53
C GLN A 87 -15.54 43.93 8.01
N ALA A 88 -16.85 43.88 7.79
CA ALA A 88 -17.67 45.07 7.70
C ALA A 88 -18.29 45.34 9.08
N THR A 89 -17.67 46.23 9.85
CA THR A 89 -18.32 46.90 10.98
C THR A 89 -19.30 47.93 10.45
N GLY A 90 -20.59 47.70 10.66
CA GLY A 90 -21.66 48.66 10.41
C GLY A 90 -22.85 48.33 11.31
N ASN A 91 -23.17 49.25 12.21
CA ASN A 91 -24.18 49.16 13.24
C ASN A 91 -25.63 49.17 12.69
N ASP A 92 -26.54 48.72 13.56
CA ASP A 92 -27.96 49.09 13.69
C ASP A 92 -29.08 48.19 13.10
N ALA A 93 -29.79 47.57 14.06
CA ALA A 93 -31.24 47.32 14.16
C ALA A 93 -31.89 46.05 13.52
N PRO A 94 -32.94 45.49 14.17
CA PRO A 94 -33.36 44.10 14.01
C PRO A 94 -34.48 43.96 12.97
N GLY A 95 -34.09 43.52 11.78
CA GLY A 95 -35.01 42.96 10.79
C GLY A 95 -34.61 41.53 10.53
N ARG A 96 -35.28 40.56 11.18
CA ARG A 96 -35.18 39.13 10.80
C ARG A 96 -35.86 38.98 9.45
N VAL A 97 -35.13 39.31 8.38
CA VAL A 97 -35.50 38.95 7.01
C VAL A 97 -35.30 37.44 6.94
N SER A 98 -36.40 36.70 6.92
CA SER A 98 -36.40 35.28 6.58
C SER A 98 -35.67 35.13 5.25
N SER A 99 -34.42 34.67 5.29
CA SER A 99 -33.71 34.28 4.08
C SER A 99 -34.59 33.24 3.38
N PRO A 100 -34.87 33.38 2.07
CA PRO A 100 -35.52 32.34 1.31
C PRO A 100 -34.71 31.05 1.52
N ASP A 101 -35.37 29.99 1.96
CA ASP A 101 -34.77 28.66 2.06
C ASP A 101 -33.99 28.40 0.79
N ALA A 102 -32.66 28.33 0.91
CA ALA A 102 -31.80 28.05 -0.23
C ALA A 102 -32.30 26.75 -0.86
N PRO A 103 -32.55 26.70 -2.17
CA PRO A 103 -33.10 25.52 -2.81
C PRO A 103 -32.22 24.34 -2.43
N ALA A 104 -32.83 23.30 -1.84
CA ALA A 104 -32.14 22.08 -1.46
C ALA A 104 -31.33 21.63 -2.67
N ARG A 105 -29.99 21.79 -2.60
CA ARG A 105 -29.11 21.38 -3.70
C ARG A 105 -29.39 19.90 -3.91
N SER A 106 -30.00 19.59 -5.04
CA SER A 106 -30.13 18.22 -5.53
C SER A 106 -28.75 17.60 -5.43
N ARG A 107 -28.58 16.63 -4.50
CA ARG A 107 -27.34 15.89 -4.39
C ARG A 107 -27.20 15.13 -5.69
N GLU A 108 -26.33 15.61 -6.56
CA GLU A 108 -26.02 14.96 -7.82
C GLU A 108 -25.60 13.52 -7.51
N SER A 109 -26.38 12.55 -8.00
CA SER A 109 -26.07 11.14 -7.83
C SER A 109 -24.93 10.81 -8.79
N VAL A 110 -23.78 10.44 -8.24
CA VAL A 110 -22.63 10.01 -9.04
C VAL A 110 -22.63 8.49 -9.18
N GLU A 111 -22.48 8.02 -10.40
CA GLU A 111 -22.36 6.60 -10.73
C GLU A 111 -20.88 6.22 -10.76
N ILE A 112 -20.48 5.28 -9.91
CA ILE A 112 -19.09 4.81 -9.79
C ILE A 112 -18.93 3.32 -10.05
N SER A 113 -19.94 2.63 -10.57
CA SER A 113 -19.78 1.23 -10.99
C SER A 113 -18.70 1.08 -12.06
N GLY A 114 -17.97 -0.04 -12.00
CA GLY A 114 -16.88 -0.36 -12.92
C GLY A 114 -15.63 -0.87 -12.21
N ASP A 115 -14.57 -1.08 -12.97
CA ASP A 115 -13.27 -1.47 -12.45
C ASP A 115 -12.42 -0.22 -12.18
N TRP A 116 -11.77 -0.17 -11.03
CA TRP A 116 -10.95 0.95 -10.57
C TRP A 116 -9.57 0.43 -10.16
N ARG A 117 -8.50 1.16 -10.49
CA ARG A 117 -7.14 0.82 -10.10
C ARG A 117 -6.63 1.79 -9.05
N SER A 118 -6.12 1.27 -7.94
CA SER A 118 -5.44 2.08 -6.93
C SER A 118 -3.96 2.30 -7.27
N SER A 119 -3.33 3.25 -6.57
CA SER A 119 -1.90 3.55 -6.69
C SER A 119 -0.97 2.38 -6.35
N ASP A 120 -1.42 1.42 -5.55
CA ASP A 120 -0.68 0.19 -5.21
C ASP A 120 -0.99 -0.98 -6.18
N SER A 121 -1.62 -0.69 -7.32
CA SER A 121 -1.90 -1.63 -8.42
C SER A 121 -2.97 -2.71 -8.13
N PHE A 122 -3.70 -2.60 -7.03
CA PHE A 122 -4.91 -3.41 -6.85
C PHE A 122 -6.02 -2.93 -7.77
N THR A 123 -6.86 -3.87 -8.20
CA THR A 123 -8.06 -3.56 -8.99
C THR A 123 -9.30 -3.79 -8.14
N TYR A 124 -10.18 -2.81 -8.05
CA TYR A 124 -11.42 -2.82 -7.30
C TYR A 124 -12.59 -2.84 -8.26
N ARG A 125 -13.37 -3.91 -8.26
CA ARG A 125 -14.61 -3.99 -9.02
C ARG A 125 -15.75 -3.47 -8.16
N ILE A 126 -16.29 -2.31 -8.52
CA ILE A 126 -17.38 -1.66 -7.81
C ILE A 126 -18.71 -1.99 -8.49
N THR A 127 -19.66 -2.51 -7.71
CA THR A 127 -21.07 -2.61 -8.09
C THR A 127 -21.88 -1.66 -7.23
N GLN A 128 -22.58 -0.71 -7.86
CA GLN A 128 -23.44 0.25 -7.17
C GLN A 128 -24.92 -0.11 -7.34
N THR A 129 -25.68 0.01 -6.26
CA THR A 129 -27.16 -0.08 -6.29
C THR A 129 -27.71 1.06 -5.46
N ARG A 130 -28.17 2.12 -6.14
CA ARG A 130 -28.52 3.41 -5.52
C ARG A 130 -27.30 3.98 -4.77
N ASN A 131 -27.39 4.10 -3.45
CA ASN A 131 -26.31 4.61 -2.61
C ASN A 131 -25.47 3.49 -1.99
N ALA A 132 -25.87 2.23 -2.12
CA ALA A 132 -25.12 1.09 -1.61
C ALA A 132 -24.08 0.65 -2.63
N ILE A 133 -22.89 0.27 -2.16
CA ILE A 133 -21.80 -0.22 -3.00
C ILE A 133 -21.28 -1.55 -2.46
N LYS A 134 -20.94 -2.44 -3.38
CA LYS A 134 -20.17 -3.66 -3.14
C LYS A 134 -18.87 -3.58 -3.92
N VAL A 135 -17.79 -4.07 -3.32
CA VAL A 135 -16.45 -4.05 -3.89
C VAL A 135 -15.86 -5.45 -3.84
N ASP A 136 -15.28 -5.90 -4.94
CA ASP A 136 -14.36 -7.03 -4.97
C ASP A 136 -12.93 -6.52 -5.22
N CYS A 137 -11.98 -6.87 -4.35
CA CYS A 137 -10.59 -6.46 -4.44
C CYS A 137 -9.77 -7.55 -5.13
N MET A 138 -9.08 -7.21 -6.22
CA MET A 138 -8.28 -8.12 -7.03
C MET A 138 -6.81 -7.71 -7.02
N ASN A 139 -5.93 -8.70 -6.96
CA ASN A 139 -4.49 -8.48 -7.13
C ASN A 139 -4.14 -8.28 -8.61
N VAL A 140 -2.86 -8.01 -8.89
CA VAL A 140 -2.33 -7.83 -10.27
C VAL A 140 -2.51 -9.04 -11.19
N TYR A 141 -2.82 -10.22 -10.64
CA TYR A 141 -3.10 -11.45 -11.38
C TYR A 141 -4.60 -11.69 -11.60
N GLY A 142 -5.46 -10.75 -11.20
CA GLY A 142 -6.92 -10.86 -11.33
C GLY A 142 -7.58 -11.80 -10.30
N GLN A 143 -6.84 -12.24 -9.27
CA GLN A 143 -7.40 -13.09 -8.22
C GLN A 143 -8.07 -12.21 -7.16
N VAL A 144 -9.26 -12.62 -6.72
CA VAL A 144 -9.95 -11.96 -5.61
C VAL A 144 -9.19 -12.22 -4.32
N VAL A 145 -8.69 -11.14 -3.73
CA VAL A 145 -7.92 -11.11 -2.48
C VAL A 145 -8.63 -10.31 -1.40
N GLY A 146 -9.86 -9.87 -1.65
CA GLY A 146 -10.67 -9.17 -0.67
C GLY A 146 -12.05 -8.82 -1.21
N ASP A 147 -12.92 -8.40 -0.30
CA ASP A 147 -14.24 -7.90 -0.63
C ASP A 147 -14.65 -6.80 0.35
N GLY A 148 -15.66 -6.02 0.00
CA GLY A 148 -16.12 -4.93 0.82
C GLY A 148 -17.51 -4.45 0.47
N THR A 149 -18.03 -3.62 1.37
CA THR A 149 -19.32 -2.95 1.20
C THR A 149 -19.22 -1.52 1.69
N GLY A 150 -20.16 -0.67 1.29
CA GLY A 150 -20.16 0.71 1.72
C GLY A 150 -21.35 1.50 1.24
N SER A 151 -21.16 2.82 1.21
CA SER A 151 -22.14 3.74 0.65
C SER A 151 -21.50 4.94 -0.01
N ILE A 152 -22.20 5.53 -0.97
CA ILE A 152 -21.89 6.84 -1.54
C ILE A 152 -22.94 7.88 -1.10
N ASP A 153 -22.48 9.07 -0.70
CA ASP A 153 -23.31 10.23 -0.42
C ASP A 153 -22.76 11.45 -1.20
N GLY A 154 -23.46 11.83 -2.26
CA GLY A 154 -22.96 12.78 -3.25
C GLY A 154 -21.70 12.25 -3.93
N ARG A 155 -20.55 12.84 -3.60
CA ARG A 155 -19.22 12.45 -4.11
C ARG A 155 -18.33 11.84 -3.02
N THR A 156 -18.84 11.62 -1.82
CA THR A 156 -18.08 10.98 -0.75
C THR A 156 -18.44 9.49 -0.68
N VAL A 157 -17.44 8.64 -0.85
CA VAL A 157 -17.53 7.19 -0.74
C VAL A 157 -17.02 6.78 0.65
N LYS A 158 -17.80 5.94 1.34
CA LYS A 158 -17.39 5.28 2.58
C LYS A 158 -17.39 3.78 2.34
N LEU A 159 -16.27 3.12 2.58
CA LEU A 159 -16.10 1.69 2.32
C LEU A 159 -15.57 1.00 3.56
N THR A 160 -15.98 -0.25 3.74
CA THR A 160 -15.33 -1.21 4.63
C THR A 160 -14.93 -2.41 3.80
N VAL A 161 -13.65 -2.71 3.77
CA VAL A 161 -13.02 -3.76 2.97
C VAL A 161 -12.33 -4.76 3.88
N THR A 162 -12.37 -6.03 3.51
CA THR A 162 -11.66 -7.13 4.15
C THR A 162 -10.71 -7.73 3.13
N PHE A 163 -9.43 -7.77 3.46
CA PHE A 163 -8.38 -8.40 2.66
C PHE A 163 -8.03 -9.78 3.21
N TYR A 164 -7.85 -10.75 2.32
CA TYR A 164 -7.45 -12.13 2.57
C TYR A 164 -6.02 -12.33 2.06
N LEU A 165 -5.04 -11.99 2.88
CA LEU A 165 -3.63 -12.06 2.52
C LEU A 165 -2.96 -13.23 3.26
N ASN A 166 -2.47 -14.22 2.52
CA ASN A 166 -1.72 -15.36 3.07
C ASN A 166 -2.43 -16.09 4.24
N GLY A 167 -3.76 -16.22 4.16
CA GLY A 167 -4.57 -16.86 5.21
C GLY A 167 -4.92 -15.95 6.39
N ALA A 168 -4.36 -14.73 6.45
CA ALA A 168 -4.77 -13.71 7.42
C ALA A 168 -5.91 -12.84 6.86
N ARG A 169 -6.73 -12.31 7.78
CA ARG A 169 -7.78 -11.35 7.48
C ARG A 169 -7.39 -9.98 8.03
N ALA A 170 -7.40 -8.97 7.17
CA ALA A 170 -7.19 -7.57 7.57
C ALA A 170 -8.40 -6.76 7.15
N GLN A 171 -9.00 -6.02 8.09
CA GLN A 171 -10.12 -5.13 7.80
C GLN A 171 -9.63 -3.70 7.65
N GLY A 172 -10.17 -3.00 6.67
CA GLY A 172 -9.93 -1.59 6.43
C GLY A 172 -11.21 -0.78 6.26
N SER A 173 -11.14 0.50 6.60
CA SER A 173 -12.19 1.49 6.39
C SER A 173 -11.66 2.63 5.55
N CYS A 174 -12.34 2.97 4.46
CA CYS A 174 -11.93 4.02 3.55
C CYS A 174 -12.97 5.13 3.49
N ARG A 175 -12.49 6.37 3.37
CA ARG A 175 -13.28 7.54 3.03
C ARG A 175 -12.63 8.24 1.85
N LEU A 176 -13.26 8.10 0.69
CA LEU A 176 -12.76 8.61 -0.59
C LEU A 176 -13.69 9.72 -1.11
N GLN A 177 -13.13 10.61 -1.91
CA GLN A 177 -13.82 11.70 -2.58
C GLN A 177 -13.67 11.49 -4.09
N VAL A 178 -14.79 11.38 -4.79
CA VAL A 178 -14.84 11.20 -6.24
C VAL A 178 -14.56 12.54 -6.94
N SER A 179 -13.71 12.51 -7.97
CA SER A 179 -13.40 13.65 -8.84
C SER A 179 -14.68 14.20 -9.49
N PRO A 180 -14.69 15.48 -9.93
CA PRO A 180 -15.80 16.05 -10.68
C PRO A 180 -16.21 15.22 -11.91
N GLU A 181 -15.24 14.65 -12.61
CA GLU A 181 -15.42 13.88 -13.85
C GLU A 181 -15.79 12.40 -13.61
N ALA A 182 -15.79 11.94 -12.35
CA ALA A 182 -16.09 10.56 -11.96
C ALA A 182 -15.17 9.50 -12.60
N ASP A 183 -13.95 9.90 -12.92
CA ASP A 183 -12.83 9.10 -13.45
C ASP A 183 -11.74 8.82 -12.41
N GLY A 184 -11.80 9.51 -11.26
CA GLY A 184 -10.85 9.38 -10.16
C GLY A 184 -11.54 9.45 -8.80
N MET A 185 -10.92 8.87 -7.78
CA MET A 185 -11.29 9.11 -6.39
C MET A 185 -10.07 9.07 -5.48
N SER A 186 -10.04 9.91 -4.45
CA SER A 186 -8.92 9.93 -3.51
C SER A 186 -9.36 10.19 -2.08
N GLY A 187 -8.59 9.72 -1.11
CA GLY A 187 -8.90 9.94 0.29
C GLY A 187 -8.07 9.08 1.22
N ASN A 188 -8.60 8.80 2.41
CA ASN A 188 -7.87 8.05 3.42
C ASN A 188 -8.48 6.67 3.62
N CYS A 189 -7.62 5.66 3.67
CA CYS A 189 -7.96 4.30 4.07
C CYS A 189 -7.21 3.95 5.36
N GLN A 190 -7.91 3.39 6.32
CA GLN A 190 -7.34 2.88 7.55
C GLN A 190 -7.40 1.36 7.52
N VAL A 191 -6.26 0.67 7.54
CA VAL A 191 -6.18 -0.79 7.61
C VAL A 191 -5.46 -1.17 8.91
N GLY A 192 -6.19 -1.78 9.84
CA GLY A 192 -5.69 -1.96 11.22
C GLY A 192 -5.36 -0.62 11.89
N MET A 193 -4.10 -0.44 12.31
CA MET A 193 -3.61 0.82 12.91
C MET A 193 -2.97 1.79 11.89
N ALA A 194 -2.77 1.35 10.65
CA ALA A 194 -2.16 2.18 9.62
C ALA A 194 -3.23 3.00 8.89
N SER A 195 -2.92 4.27 8.60
CA SER A 195 -3.71 5.14 7.72
C SER A 195 -2.88 5.47 6.49
N THR A 196 -3.42 5.19 5.30
CA THR A 196 -2.80 5.49 4.02
C THR A 196 -3.67 6.46 3.22
N MET A 197 -3.02 7.33 2.46
CA MET A 197 -3.70 8.14 1.45
C MET A 197 -3.78 7.32 0.16
N GLU A 198 -4.98 7.10 -0.33
CA GLU A 198 -5.27 6.32 -1.52
C GLU A 198 -5.75 7.22 -2.66
N SER A 199 -5.37 6.85 -3.88
CA SER A 199 -5.90 7.43 -5.11
C SER A 199 -6.23 6.30 -6.08
N TRP A 200 -7.45 6.31 -6.59
CA TRP A 200 -7.97 5.32 -7.52
C TRP A 200 -8.35 6.00 -8.83
N GLU A 201 -8.09 5.34 -9.94
CA GLU A 201 -8.41 5.76 -11.30
C GLU A 201 -9.33 4.73 -11.94
N LYS A 202 -10.32 5.19 -12.70
CA LYS A 202 -11.25 4.31 -13.40
C LYS A 202 -10.55 3.62 -14.57
N ILE A 203 -10.80 2.33 -14.75
CA ILE A 203 -10.32 1.56 -15.90
C ILE A 203 -11.47 1.55 -16.92
N GLU A 204 -11.20 2.09 -18.12
CA GLU A 204 -12.12 2.05 -19.27
C GLU A 204 -12.20 0.66 -19.92
#